data_AF-A0A965LLK6-F1
#
_entry.id   AF-A0A965LLK6-F1
#
_cell.length_a   1.000
_cell.length_b   1.000
_cell.length_c   1.000
_cell.angle_alpha   90.00
_cell.angle_beta   90.00
_cell.angle_gamma   90.00
#
_symmetry.space_group_name_H-M   'P 1'
#
loop_
_entity.id
_entity.type
_entity.pdbx_description
1 polymer ?
#
loop_
_entity_poly.entity_id
_entity_poly.type
_entity_poly.pdbx_seq_one_letter_code
_entity_poly.pdbx_strand_id
1 'polypeptide(L)'
;LKLNPLREVVAGKKIVVVDDSIVRGNTQRAIVRMLREAGAAEIHVRISSPPVKWPCYFGIDFATRAELIAAGLDTEEIRRSIGADSLGYVSLEGLIEATTIAESKLCTACFTGKYPMPIPEETNNIKLLLEEA
;
A
#
# COMPACT_ATOMS: atom_id res chain seq x y z
N LEU A 1 -3.84 -4.17 21.57
CA LEU A 1 -2.59 -4.24 20.76
C LEU A 1 -2.78 -5.29 19.67
N LYS A 2 -2.52 -4.99 18.40
CA LYS A 2 -2.52 -6.02 17.33
C LYS A 2 -1.14 -6.67 17.11
N LEU A 3 -0.06 -5.96 17.42
CA LEU A 3 1.33 -6.40 17.24
C LEU A 3 2.13 -6.07 18.51
N ASN A 4 3.17 -6.84 18.81
CA ASN A 4 4.09 -6.63 19.94
C ASN A 4 5.53 -6.99 19.53
N PRO A 5 6.48 -6.03 19.45
CA PRO A 5 7.84 -6.30 19.00
C PRO A 5 8.65 -7.03 20.09
N LEU A 6 9.40 -8.05 19.69
CA LEU A 6 10.34 -8.75 20.57
C LEU A 6 11.65 -7.96 20.64
N ARG A 7 11.83 -7.18 21.72
CA ARG A 7 12.99 -6.28 21.90
C ARG A 7 14.34 -6.99 21.75
N GLU A 8 14.46 -8.21 22.27
CA GLU A 8 15.67 -9.04 22.16
C GLU A 8 16.04 -9.39 20.70
N VAL A 9 15.07 -9.42 19.80
CA VAL A 9 15.27 -9.68 18.37
C VAL A 9 15.56 -8.39 17.62
N VAL A 10 14.96 -7.27 18.04
CA VAL A 10 14.92 -6.00 17.30
C VAL A 10 16.07 -5.06 17.65
N ALA A 11 16.45 -4.98 18.93
CA ALA A 11 17.36 -3.95 19.43
C ALA A 11 18.73 -3.97 18.72
N GLY A 12 19.17 -2.79 18.26
CA GLY A 12 20.43 -2.56 17.57
C GLY A 12 20.50 -3.08 16.13
N LYS A 13 19.44 -3.72 15.60
CA LYS A 13 19.47 -4.32 14.26
C LYS A 13 18.96 -3.40 13.17
N LYS A 14 19.44 -3.64 11.95
CA LYS A 14 18.87 -3.11 10.71
C LYS A 14 17.83 -4.11 10.20
N ILE A 15 16.58 -3.67 10.05
CA ILE A 15 15.43 -4.54 9.82
C ILE A 15 14.79 -4.22 8.49
N VAL A 16 14.44 -5.27 7.73
CA VAL A 16 13.56 -5.16 6.57
C VAL A 16 12.16 -5.60 7.00
N VAL A 17 11.19 -4.70 6.90
CA VAL A 17 9.76 -4.98 7.13
C VAL A 17 9.11 -5.20 5.77
N VAL A 18 8.56 -6.39 5.55
CA VAL A 18 7.82 -6.73 4.34
C VAL A 18 6.33 -6.70 4.63
N ASP A 19 5.55 -6.01 3.81
CA ASP A 19 4.09 -5.94 3.90
C ASP A 19 3.45 -6.04 2.51
N ASP A 20 2.15 -6.29 2.48
CA ASP A 20 1.43 -6.48 1.21
C ASP A 20 1.22 -5.16 0.44
N SER A 21 0.82 -4.11 1.15
CA SER A 21 0.31 -2.88 0.56
C SER A 21 0.38 -1.72 1.55
N ILE A 22 0.38 -0.49 1.02
CA ILE A 22 0.16 0.72 1.82
C ILE A 22 -1.02 1.48 1.22
N VAL A 23 -2.16 1.44 1.92
CA VAL A 23 -3.39 2.15 1.51
C VAL A 23 -3.42 3.55 2.13
N ARG A 24 -3.54 3.65 3.46
CA ARG A 24 -3.58 4.93 4.19
C ARG A 24 -2.28 5.27 4.93
N GLY A 25 -1.36 4.31 5.06
CA GLY A 25 -0.07 4.48 5.76
C GLY A 25 -0.11 4.47 7.29
N ASN A 26 -1.29 4.49 7.92
CA ASN A 26 -1.41 4.50 9.39
C ASN A 26 -0.78 3.27 10.04
N THR A 27 -1.03 2.08 9.50
CA THR A 27 -0.48 0.81 10.00
C THR A 27 1.05 0.82 9.95
N GLN A 28 1.62 1.20 8.82
CA GLN A 28 3.07 1.20 8.59
C GLN A 28 3.76 2.24 9.49
N ARG A 29 3.17 3.43 9.66
CA ARG A 29 3.66 4.42 10.63
C ARG A 29 3.69 3.87 12.06
N ALA A 30 2.65 3.14 12.47
CA ALA A 30 2.60 2.52 13.78
C ALA A 30 3.67 1.41 13.93
N ILE A 31 3.83 0.55 12.92
CA ILE A 31 4.84 -0.52 12.91
C ILE A 31 6.26 0.04 13.00
N VAL A 32 6.60 1.02 12.15
CA VAL A 32 7.90 1.67 12.14
C VAL A 32 8.19 2.32 13.49
N ARG A 33 7.21 3.02 14.06
CA ARG A 33 7.33 3.63 15.39
C ARG A 33 7.60 2.58 16.47
N MET A 34 6.82 1.50 16.51
CA MET A 34 6.98 0.43 17.50
C MET A 34 8.36 -0.25 17.40
N LEU A 35 8.84 -0.52 16.19
CA LEU A 35 10.18 -1.09 15.98
C LEU A 35 11.30 -0.12 16.40
N ARG A 36 11.11 1.17 16.14
CA ARG A 36 12.05 2.21 16.59
C ARG A 36 12.09 2.31 18.11
N GLU A 37 10.95 2.31 18.78
CA GLU A 37 10.82 2.30 20.25
C GLU A 37 11.42 1.03 20.87
N ALA A 38 11.37 -0.11 20.15
CA ALA A 38 12.03 -1.35 20.52
C ALA A 38 13.56 -1.34 20.26
N GLY A 39 14.11 -0.27 19.70
CA GLY A 39 15.55 -0.05 19.55
C GLY A 39 16.15 -0.45 18.21
N ALA A 40 15.36 -0.58 17.14
CA ALA A 40 15.91 -0.84 15.80
C ALA A 40 16.85 0.28 15.34
N ALA A 41 18.01 -0.08 14.78
CA ALA A 41 19.00 0.86 14.25
C ALA A 41 18.52 1.46 12.91
N GLU A 42 18.06 0.62 11.99
CA GLU A 42 17.49 1.03 10.70
C GLU A 42 16.24 0.19 10.40
N ILE A 43 15.27 0.78 9.70
CA ILE A 43 13.99 0.18 9.34
C ILE A 43 13.73 0.46 7.85
N HIS A 44 13.84 -0.58 7.04
CA HIS A 44 13.62 -0.55 5.59
C HIS A 44 12.30 -1.23 5.27
N VAL A 45 11.35 -0.52 4.68
CA VAL A 45 10.03 -1.07 4.35
C VAL A 45 10.01 -1.54 2.89
N ARG A 46 9.48 -2.74 2.64
CA ARG A 46 9.32 -3.33 1.30
C ARG A 46 7.88 -3.78 1.13
N ILE A 47 7.26 -3.32 0.06
CA ILE A 47 5.84 -3.54 -0.21
C ILE A 47 5.71 -4.44 -1.44
N SER A 48 5.02 -5.57 -1.30
CA SER A 48 4.86 -6.57 -2.37
C SER A 48 3.78 -6.22 -3.40
N SER A 49 3.38 -4.96 -3.46
CA SER A 49 2.50 -4.39 -4.48
C SER A 49 3.02 -3.04 -4.98
N PRO A 50 2.59 -2.57 -6.17
CA PRO A 50 2.77 -1.18 -6.57
C PRO A 50 1.98 -0.23 -5.66
N PRO A 51 2.32 1.07 -5.64
CA PRO A 51 1.56 2.05 -4.87
C PRO A 51 0.08 2.08 -5.29
N VAL A 52 -0.83 1.96 -4.33
CA VAL A 52 -2.29 2.03 -4.56
C VAL A 52 -2.70 3.49 -4.70
N LYS A 53 -2.95 3.93 -5.94
CA LYS A 53 -3.22 5.35 -6.27
C LYS A 53 -4.69 5.65 -6.51
N TRP A 54 -5.49 4.61 -6.72
CA TRP A 54 -6.89 4.73 -7.13
C TRP A 54 -7.78 3.78 -6.32
N PRO A 55 -9.01 4.19 -5.98
CA PRO A 55 -9.97 3.32 -5.31
C PRO A 55 -10.40 2.17 -6.23
N CYS A 56 -10.86 1.08 -5.63
CA CYS A 56 -11.50 0.00 -6.39
C CYS A 56 -13.01 0.27 -6.50
N TYR A 57 -13.58 -0.02 -7.66
CA TYR A 57 -15.02 0.04 -7.94
C TYR A 57 -15.60 -1.32 -8.34
N PHE A 58 -14.82 -2.39 -8.14
CA PHE A 58 -15.15 -3.78 -8.52
C PHE A 58 -15.12 -4.70 -7.30
N GLY A 59 -15.60 -4.22 -6.14
CA GLY A 59 -15.83 -5.04 -4.94
C GLY A 59 -14.67 -5.17 -3.95
N ILE A 60 -13.58 -4.40 -4.08
CA ILE A 60 -12.55 -4.31 -3.03
C ILE A 60 -12.79 -3.07 -2.16
N ASP A 61 -12.86 -3.28 -0.85
CA ASP A 61 -13.09 -2.21 0.13
C ASP A 61 -11.86 -1.27 0.29
N PHE A 62 -11.63 -0.37 -0.68
CA PHE A 62 -10.62 0.70 -0.58
C PHE A 62 -11.11 2.03 0.01
N ALA A 63 -10.18 2.74 0.64
CA ALA A 63 -10.39 4.12 1.05
C ALA A 63 -10.73 5.01 -0.16
N THR A 64 -11.33 6.17 0.10
CA THR A 64 -11.54 7.18 -0.95
C THR A 64 -10.19 7.62 -1.51
N ARG A 65 -10.18 8.13 -2.75
CA ARG A 65 -8.93 8.58 -3.38
C ARG A 65 -8.17 9.61 -2.53
N ALA A 66 -8.88 10.49 -1.82
CA ALA A 66 -8.29 11.49 -0.94
C ALA A 66 -7.63 10.88 0.32
N GLU A 67 -8.04 9.69 0.73
CA GLU A 67 -7.47 8.97 1.88
C GLU A 67 -6.31 8.03 1.49
N LEU A 68 -6.09 7.79 0.19
CA LEU A 68 -4.98 6.98 -0.30
C LEU A 68 -3.68 7.78 -0.21
N ILE A 69 -2.69 7.25 0.51
CA ILE A 69 -1.42 7.96 0.72
C ILE A 69 -0.65 8.17 -0.59
N ALA A 70 -0.74 7.21 -1.51
CA ALA A 70 -0.04 7.26 -2.78
C ALA A 70 -0.81 7.98 -3.90
N ALA A 71 -2.03 8.49 -3.63
CA ALA A 71 -2.77 9.25 -4.62
C ALA A 71 -2.17 10.65 -4.87
N GLY A 72 -1.48 11.22 -3.88
CA GLY A 72 -0.90 12.56 -3.95
C GLY A 72 0.59 12.65 -3.57
N LEU A 73 1.20 11.57 -3.10
CA LEU A 73 2.60 11.56 -2.67
C LEU A 73 3.46 10.62 -3.54
N ASP A 74 4.70 11.02 -3.75
CA ASP A 74 5.72 10.15 -4.32
C ASP A 74 6.29 9.15 -3.28
N THR A 75 7.13 8.22 -3.72
CA THR A 75 7.68 7.17 -2.84
C THR A 75 8.53 7.74 -1.70
N GLU A 76 9.26 8.82 -1.96
CA GLU A 76 10.16 9.43 -0.99
C GLU A 76 9.37 10.24 0.05
N GLU A 77 8.30 10.91 -0.36
CA GLU A 77 7.32 11.54 0.51
C GLU A 77 6.59 10.51 1.40
N ILE A 78 6.17 9.37 0.83
CA ILE A 78 5.56 8.28 1.60
C ILE A 78 6.56 7.73 2.61
N ARG A 79 7.82 7.49 2.21
CA ARG A 79 8.89 7.02 3.10
C ARG A 79 9.04 7.95 4.31
N ARG A 80 9.16 9.26 4.07
CA ARG A 80 9.24 10.27 5.13
C ARG A 80 7.99 10.24 6.01
N SER A 81 6.81 10.16 5.39
CA SER A 81 5.54 10.11 6.09
C SER A 81 5.47 8.93 7.05
N ILE A 82 5.88 7.71 6.66
CA ILE A 82 5.84 6.55 7.55
C ILE A 82 7.04 6.46 8.52
N GLY A 83 8.07 7.29 8.33
CA GLY A 83 9.25 7.37 9.21
C GLY A 83 10.31 6.28 8.98
N ALA A 84 10.30 5.63 7.81
CA ALA A 84 11.24 4.57 7.46
C ALA A 84 12.57 5.12 6.92
N ASP A 85 13.66 4.37 7.05
CA ASP A 85 14.98 4.74 6.50
C ASP A 85 15.03 4.54 4.98
N SER A 86 14.33 3.52 4.46
CA SER A 86 14.09 3.36 3.03
C SER A 86 12.72 2.72 2.78
N LEU A 87 12.13 3.00 1.62
CA LEU A 87 10.89 2.39 1.15
C LEU A 87 11.10 1.87 -0.27
N GLY A 88 10.62 0.66 -0.54
CA GLY A 88 10.61 0.08 -1.88
C GLY A 88 9.27 -0.60 -2.16
N TYR A 89 8.80 -0.45 -3.39
CA TYR A 89 7.61 -1.12 -3.91
C TYR A 89 8.02 -2.07 -5.02
N VAL A 90 7.26 -3.16 -5.19
CA VAL A 90 7.31 -3.95 -6.43
C VAL A 90 6.78 -3.10 -7.58
N SER A 91 7.42 -3.17 -8.75
CA SER A 91 6.95 -2.47 -9.95
C SER A 91 5.65 -3.08 -10.46
N LEU A 92 4.86 -2.33 -11.23
CA LEU A 92 3.63 -2.87 -11.82
C LEU A 92 3.96 -4.01 -12.77
N GLU A 93 5.00 -3.85 -13.56
CA GLU A 93 5.50 -4.85 -14.51
C GLU A 93 5.92 -6.12 -13.77
N GLY A 94 6.66 -5.97 -12.66
CA GLY A 94 7.10 -7.10 -11.85
C GLY A 94 5.94 -7.82 -11.16
N LEU A 95 4.91 -7.08 -10.71
CA LEU A 95 3.69 -7.70 -10.17
C LEU A 95 2.97 -8.51 -11.25
N ILE A 96 2.77 -7.94 -12.44
CA ILE A 96 2.10 -8.62 -13.57
C ILE A 96 2.88 -9.88 -13.95
N GLU A 97 4.19 -9.79 -14.12
CA GLU A 97 5.06 -10.92 -14.43
C GLU A 97 4.92 -12.05 -13.40
N ALA A 98 4.92 -11.70 -12.11
CA ALA A 98 4.78 -12.67 -11.02
C ALA A 98 3.43 -13.40 -11.02
N THR A 99 2.37 -12.82 -11.58
CA THR A 99 1.07 -13.52 -11.68
C THR A 99 1.06 -14.63 -12.73
N THR A 100 1.98 -14.61 -13.70
CA THR A 100 1.96 -15.46 -14.91
C THR A 100 0.71 -15.29 -15.80
N ILE A 101 -0.11 -14.27 -15.52
CA ILE A 101 -1.32 -13.93 -16.27
C ILE A 101 -1.01 -12.75 -17.18
N ALA A 102 -1.48 -12.82 -18.44
CA ALA A 102 -1.34 -11.71 -19.38
C ALA A 102 -2.02 -10.44 -18.84
N GLU A 103 -1.36 -9.29 -18.97
CA GLU A 103 -1.87 -7.99 -18.49
C GLU A 103 -3.30 -7.70 -18.98
N SER A 104 -3.63 -8.06 -20.21
CA SER A 104 -4.97 -7.87 -20.80
C SER A 104 -6.09 -8.63 -20.07
N LYS A 105 -5.75 -9.55 -19.16
CA LYS A 105 -6.69 -10.32 -18.33
C LYS A 105 -6.66 -9.89 -16.86
N LEU A 106 -5.90 -8.84 -16.52
CA LEU A 106 -5.76 -8.31 -15.17
C LEU A 106 -6.37 -6.92 -15.08
N CYS A 107 -7.16 -6.67 -14.04
CA CYS A 107 -7.52 -5.31 -13.67
C CYS A 107 -6.35 -4.70 -12.89
N THR A 108 -5.72 -3.66 -13.45
CA THR A 108 -4.62 -2.91 -12.81
C THR A 108 -5.05 -1.52 -12.33
N ALA A 109 -6.36 -1.26 -12.33
CA ALA A 109 -6.90 0.09 -12.17
C ALA A 109 -6.54 0.75 -10.84
N CYS A 110 -6.43 -0.03 -9.76
CA CYS A 110 -6.00 0.44 -8.44
C CYS A 110 -4.60 1.12 -8.47
N PHE A 111 -3.75 0.74 -9.43
CA PHE A 111 -2.41 1.29 -9.60
C PHE A 111 -2.35 2.33 -10.73
N THR A 112 -3.12 2.12 -11.81
CA THR A 112 -3.01 2.89 -13.07
C THR A 112 -4.10 3.93 -13.27
N GLY A 113 -5.27 3.77 -12.64
CA GLY A 113 -6.48 4.54 -12.91
C GLY A 113 -7.19 4.16 -14.22
N LYS A 114 -6.69 3.15 -14.93
CA LYS A 114 -7.30 2.65 -16.18
C LYS A 114 -8.30 1.55 -15.86
N TYR A 115 -9.55 1.94 -15.68
CA TYR A 115 -10.64 0.99 -15.41
C TYR A 115 -11.10 0.30 -16.70
N PRO A 116 -11.53 -0.98 -16.63
CA PRO A 116 -11.99 -1.73 -17.81
C PRO A 116 -13.32 -1.20 -18.38
N MET A 117 -14.02 -0.35 -17.64
CA MET A 117 -15.25 0.33 -18.05
C MET A 117 -15.30 1.73 -17.42
N PRO A 118 -16.07 2.67 -17.99
CA PRO A 118 -16.25 4.00 -17.41
C PRO A 118 -16.78 3.93 -15.97
N ILE A 119 -16.19 4.73 -15.08
CA ILE A 119 -16.69 4.89 -13.72
C ILE A 119 -17.66 6.08 -13.71
N PRO A 120 -18.91 5.92 -13.26
CA PRO A 120 -19.87 7.03 -13.21
C PRO A 120 -19.36 8.22 -12.39
N GLU A 121 -19.64 9.44 -12.82
CA GLU A 121 -19.15 10.66 -12.13
C GLU A 121 -19.76 10.86 -10.73
N GLU A 122 -20.95 10.30 -10.47
CA GLU A 122 -21.66 10.40 -9.19
C GLU A 122 -21.11 9.47 -8.09
N THR A 123 -20.03 8.73 -8.36
CA THR A 123 -19.52 7.66 -7.48
C THR A 123 -18.68 8.17 -6.30
N ASN A 124 -18.60 9.49 -6.05
CA ASN A 124 -17.92 10.01 -4.86
C ASN A 124 -18.56 9.53 -3.53
N ASN A 125 -19.78 8.98 -3.56
CA ASN A 125 -20.48 8.48 -2.37
C ASN A 125 -21.12 7.08 -2.49
N ILE A 126 -20.88 6.31 -3.56
CA ILE A 126 -21.59 5.03 -3.71
C ILE A 126 -20.69 3.91 -4.20
N LYS A 127 -19.79 3.51 -3.31
CA LYS A 127 -19.06 2.24 -3.41
C LYS A 127 -19.99 1.02 -3.53
N LEU A 128 -21.22 1.15 -3.03
CA LEU A 128 -22.23 0.09 -2.97
C LEU A 128 -22.96 -0.19 -4.29
N LEU A 129 -22.93 0.69 -5.29
CA LEU A 129 -23.78 0.55 -6.49
C LEU A 129 -23.30 -0.51 -7.48
N LEU A 130 -22.02 -0.88 -7.43
CA LEU A 130 -21.42 -1.87 -8.34
C LEU A 130 -21.12 -3.20 -7.65
N GLU A 131 -21.38 -3.31 -6.34
CA GLU A 131 -21.26 -4.57 -5.60
C GLU A 131 -22.53 -5.46 -5.73
N GLU A 132 -23.63 -4.92 -6.26
CA GLU A 132 -24.93 -5.60 -6.38
C GLU A 132 -25.32 -6.00 -7.83
N ALA A 133 -24.40 -5.95 -8.79
CA ALA A 133 -24.65 -6.30 -10.20
C ALA A 133 -24.02 -7.65 -10.60
#